data_AF-A0A6J2TLQ0-F1
#
_entry.id   AF-A0A6J2TLQ0-F1
#
_cell.length_a   1.000
_cell.length_b   1.000
_cell.length_c   1.000
_cell.angle_alpha   90.00
_cell.angle_beta   90.00
_cell.angle_gamma   90.00
#
_symmetry.space_group_name_H-M   'P 1'
#
loop_
_entity.id
_entity.type
_entity.pdbx_description
1 polymer ?
#
loop_
_entity_poly.entity_id
_entity_poly.type
_entity_poly.pdbx_seq_one_letter_code
_entity_poly.pdbx_strand_id
1 'polypeptide(L)'
;MPEHSPAPTPHRAIYGFAFYMLFTILFIVYVAWAYLPVELGLHSYLPDKYFAVFIPVLALVGAWFFIVFIYPAINLSLTPNIDAISSVVDPKVALPKGTEFTDWAQLQCKQQNISPTRNATVPLKYCDLCRTTHTPNQRAPIAPLRFMDLQEVNSAYYN
;
A
#
# COMPACT_ATOMS: atom_id res chain seq x y z
N MET A 1 11.58 -8.30 10.60
CA MET A 1 12.01 -7.50 11.77
C MET A 1 10.77 -6.84 12.37
N PRO A 2 10.44 -7.10 13.65
CA PRO A 2 9.25 -6.52 14.32
C PRO A 2 9.30 -4.99 14.42
N GLU A 3 10.51 -4.41 14.36
CA GLU A 3 10.78 -2.97 14.44
C GLU A 3 10.03 -2.13 13.38
N HIS A 4 9.81 -2.71 12.19
CA HIS A 4 9.08 -2.08 11.10
C HIS A 4 7.58 -2.41 11.06
N SER A 5 7.08 -3.15 12.06
CA SER A 5 5.65 -3.38 12.17
C SER A 5 4.95 -2.05 12.46
N PRO A 6 3.82 -1.73 11.78
CA PRO A 6 2.97 -0.60 12.14
C PRO A 6 2.22 -0.84 13.47
N ALA A 7 2.34 -2.05 14.04
CA ALA A 7 1.70 -2.39 15.30
C ALA A 7 2.16 -1.47 16.45
N PRO A 8 1.24 -1.10 17.36
CA PRO A 8 1.57 -0.27 18.51
C PRO A 8 2.56 -1.02 19.41
N THR A 9 3.80 -0.54 19.46
CA THR A 9 4.80 -1.06 20.40
C THR A 9 4.87 -0.14 21.62
N PRO A 10 5.06 -0.69 22.83
CA PRO A 10 5.16 0.12 24.06
C PRO A 10 6.32 1.13 23.98
N HIS A 11 7.39 0.80 23.25
CA HIS A 11 8.51 1.71 23.03
C HIS A 11 8.11 2.97 22.25
N ARG A 12 7.24 2.87 21.24
CA ARG A 12 6.73 4.03 20.49
C ARG A 12 5.86 4.96 21.34
N ALA A 13 5.19 4.45 22.38
CA ALA A 13 4.36 5.25 23.28
C ALA A 13 5.19 6.21 24.16
N ILE A 14 6.44 5.85 24.48
CA ILE A 14 7.32 6.67 25.33
C ILE A 14 7.63 8.01 24.67
N TYR A 15 7.93 8.01 23.37
CA TYR A 15 8.21 9.24 22.62
C TYR A 15 6.99 10.15 22.56
N GLY A 16 5.81 9.59 22.32
CA GLY A 16 4.54 10.33 22.32
C GLY A 16 4.27 11.00 23.66
N PHE A 17 4.49 10.28 24.76
CA PHE A 17 4.34 10.83 26.12
C PHE A 17 5.35 11.94 26.42
N ALA A 18 6.63 11.76 26.04
CA ALA A 18 7.65 12.79 26.23
C ALA A 18 7.32 14.07 25.45
N PHE A 19 6.88 13.95 24.20
CA PHE A 19 6.43 15.09 23.40
C PHE A 19 5.18 15.75 23.99
N TYR A 20 4.21 14.97 24.47
CA TYR A 20 3.03 15.50 25.13
C TYR A 20 3.40 16.39 26.33
N MET A 21 4.29 15.91 27.20
CA MET A 21 4.77 16.69 28.34
C MET A 21 5.51 17.96 27.89
N LEU A 22 6.41 17.83 26.90
CA LEU A 22 7.17 18.95 26.34
C LEU A 22 6.26 20.03 25.74
N PHE A 23 5.30 19.64 24.90
CA PHE A 23 4.37 20.59 24.29
C PHE A 23 3.39 21.19 25.30
N THR A 24 3.01 20.45 26.33
CA THR A 24 2.19 20.99 27.43
C THR A 24 2.93 22.10 28.16
N ILE A 25 4.20 21.89 28.50
CA ILE A 25 5.03 22.90 29.17
C ILE A 25 5.23 24.12 28.25
N LEU A 26 5.60 23.90 26.99
CA LEU A 26 5.77 24.97 26.01
C LEU A 26 4.48 25.77 25.80
N PHE A 27 3.32 25.10 25.78
CA PHE A 27 2.03 25.76 25.65
C PHE A 27 1.72 26.65 26.85
N ILE A 28 1.96 26.17 28.07
CA ILE A 28 1.78 26.98 29.29
C ILE A 28 2.70 28.21 29.26
N VAL A 29 3.98 28.03 28.90
CA VAL A 29 4.94 29.13 28.77
C VAL A 29 4.49 30.14 27.70
N TYR A 30 4.01 29.65 26.56
CA TYR A 30 3.51 30.49 25.47
C TYR A 30 2.25 31.29 25.90
N VAL A 31 1.28 30.66 26.56
CA VAL A 31 0.08 31.34 27.08
C VAL A 31 0.47 32.39 28.12
N ALA A 32 1.34 32.03 29.07
CA ALA A 32 1.83 32.96 30.08
C ALA A 32 2.48 34.18 29.43
N TRP A 33 3.37 33.97 28.45
CA TRP A 33 3.99 35.04 27.67
C TRP A 33 2.97 35.91 26.92
N ALA A 34 1.99 35.30 26.24
CA ALA A 34 1.00 36.03 25.46
C ALA A 34 0.13 36.97 26.33
N TYR A 35 -0.30 36.50 27.50
CA TYR A 35 -1.23 37.23 28.37
C TYR A 35 -0.54 38.14 29.42
N LEU A 36 0.75 37.97 29.70
CA LEU A 36 1.44 38.80 30.70
C LEU A 36 1.39 40.30 30.33
N PRO A 37 1.02 41.21 31.25
CA PRO A 37 0.98 42.63 30.96
C PRO A 37 2.38 43.19 30.65
N VAL A 38 2.43 44.18 29.76
CA VAL A 38 3.68 44.82 29.29
C VAL A 38 4.44 45.51 30.44
N GLU A 39 3.71 45.93 31.47
CA GLU A 39 4.22 46.65 32.64
C GLU A 39 5.23 45.84 33.49
N LEU A 40 5.30 44.53 33.32
CA LEU A 40 6.25 43.66 34.04
C LEU A 40 7.69 43.76 33.49
N GLY A 41 7.96 44.64 32.53
CA GLY A 41 9.30 44.94 32.03
C GLY A 41 9.94 43.84 31.17
N LEU A 42 9.27 42.72 30.99
CA LEU A 42 9.76 41.57 30.21
C LEU A 42 9.69 41.81 28.69
N HIS A 43 8.94 42.82 28.25
CA HIS A 43 8.72 43.13 26.84
C HIS A 43 9.99 43.52 26.07
N SER A 44 11.00 44.09 26.74
CA SER A 44 12.29 44.43 26.10
C SER A 44 13.12 43.20 25.71
N TYR A 45 12.81 42.03 26.27
CA TYR A 45 13.57 40.79 26.07
C TYR A 45 12.80 39.73 25.28
N LEU A 46 11.50 39.95 25.06
CA LEU A 46 10.59 39.02 24.42
C LEU A 46 10.09 39.58 23.07
N PRO A 47 9.68 38.73 22.12
CA PRO A 47 9.12 39.19 20.86
C PRO A 47 7.87 40.03 21.08
N ASP A 48 7.56 40.89 20.11
CA ASP A 48 6.31 41.64 20.08
C ASP A 48 5.09 40.70 20.19
N LYS A 49 4.04 41.14 20.88
CA LYS A 49 2.80 40.37 21.10
C LYS A 49 2.10 40.02 19.80
N TYR A 50 2.33 40.75 18.71
CA TYR A 50 1.86 40.35 17.38
C TYR A 50 2.29 38.91 17.02
N PHE A 51 3.49 38.50 17.43
CA PHE A 51 4.00 37.15 17.17
C PHE A 51 3.19 36.06 17.88
N ALA A 52 2.47 36.40 18.96
CA ALA A 52 1.59 35.45 19.61
C ALA A 52 0.50 34.95 18.66
N VAL A 53 -0.03 35.80 17.77
CA VAL A 53 -1.04 35.39 16.78
C VAL A 53 -0.38 34.89 15.50
N PHE A 54 0.70 35.54 15.06
CA PHE A 54 1.37 35.20 13.81
C PHE A 54 1.95 33.78 13.80
N ILE A 55 2.59 33.33 14.89
CA ILE A 55 3.23 32.00 14.95
C ILE A 55 2.19 30.87 14.76
N PRO A 56 1.06 30.82 15.50
CA PRO A 56 0.02 29.83 15.27
C PRO A 56 -0.55 29.86 13.85
N VAL A 57 -0.79 31.04 13.28
CA VAL A 57 -1.29 31.18 11.91
C VAL A 57 -0.27 30.62 10.92
N LEU A 58 1.02 30.95 11.08
CA LEU A 58 2.08 30.42 10.22
C LEU A 58 2.17 28.89 10.33
N ALA A 59 2.06 28.33 11.53
CA ALA A 59 2.04 26.89 11.75
C ALA A 59 0.85 26.21 11.05
N LEU A 60 -0.35 26.80 11.13
CA LEU A 60 -1.54 26.31 10.44
C LEU A 60 -1.40 26.38 8.91
N VAL A 61 -0.87 27.48 8.38
CA VAL A 61 -0.60 27.63 6.94
C VAL A 61 0.44 26.61 6.48
N GLY A 62 1.52 26.43 7.24
CA GLY A 62 2.54 25.42 6.95
C GLY A 62 1.99 24.00 6.99
N ALA A 63 1.17 23.66 8.00
CA ALA A 63 0.51 22.37 8.11
C ALA A 63 -0.46 22.13 6.94
N TRP A 64 -1.27 23.13 6.58
CA TRP A 64 -2.17 23.05 5.44
C TRP A 64 -1.42 22.84 4.13
N PHE A 65 -0.35 23.61 3.91
CA PHE A 65 0.50 23.46 2.73
C PHE A 65 1.14 22.08 2.67
N PHE A 66 1.62 21.57 3.81
CA PHE A 66 2.21 20.24 3.88
C PHE A 66 1.19 19.14 3.56
N ILE A 67 -0.01 19.19 4.14
CA ILE A 67 -1.06 18.17 3.95
C ILE A 67 -1.61 18.19 2.52
N VAL A 68 -1.81 19.37 1.94
CA VAL A 68 -2.48 19.51 0.63
C VAL A 68 -1.52 19.34 -0.53
N PHE A 69 -0.27 19.82 -0.41
CA PHE A 69 0.68 19.81 -1.53
C PHE A 69 1.81 18.84 -1.32
N ILE A 70 2.56 18.98 -0.22
CA ILE A 70 3.80 18.23 -0.03
C ILE A 70 3.51 16.73 0.13
N TYR A 71 2.57 16.36 1.00
CA TYR A 71 2.27 14.96 1.28
C TYR A 71 1.75 14.21 0.05
N PRO A 72 0.77 14.75 -0.74
CA PRO A 72 0.37 14.14 -1.99
C PRO A 72 1.49 14.10 -3.05
N ALA A 73 2.30 15.15 -3.17
CA ALA A 73 3.41 15.16 -4.11
C ALA A 73 4.45 14.07 -3.80
N ILE A 74 4.81 13.89 -2.53
CA ILE A 74 5.71 12.81 -2.09
C ILE A 74 5.08 11.45 -2.40
N ASN A 75 3.82 11.25 -2.03
CA ASN A 75 3.13 9.97 -2.29
C ASN A 75 3.05 9.65 -3.79
N LEU A 76 2.76 10.65 -4.63
CA LEU A 76 2.72 10.49 -6.07
C LEU A 76 4.12 10.20 -6.64
N SER A 77 5.17 10.84 -6.11
CA SER A 77 6.56 10.59 -6.52
C SER A 77 7.07 9.19 -6.16
N LEU A 78 6.51 8.58 -5.10
CA LEU A 78 6.82 7.21 -4.69
C LEU A 78 5.98 6.16 -5.44
N THR A 79 4.92 6.58 -6.12
CA THR A 79 4.05 5.69 -6.88
C THR A 79 4.70 5.38 -8.24
N PRO A 80 4.72 4.12 -8.71
CA PRO A 80 5.21 3.79 -10.05
C PRO A 80 4.38 4.49 -11.13
N ASN A 81 4.96 4.67 -12.32
CA ASN A 81 4.27 5.26 -13.46
C ASN A 81 2.93 4.56 -13.72
N ILE A 82 1.92 5.32 -14.15
CA ILE A 82 0.55 4.81 -14.39
C ILE A 82 0.55 3.68 -15.43
N ASP A 83 1.44 3.76 -16.41
CA ASP A 83 1.59 2.76 -17.48
C ASP A 83 2.45 1.55 -17.08
N ALA A 84 3.03 1.55 -15.88
CA ALA A 84 3.84 0.43 -15.41
C ALA A 84 2.94 -0.77 -15.05
N ILE A 85 3.32 -1.96 -15.51
CA ILE A 85 2.61 -3.22 -15.20
C ILE A 85 2.50 -3.48 -13.68
N SER A 86 3.42 -2.90 -12.91
CA SER A 86 3.43 -2.93 -11.45
C SER A 86 2.26 -2.21 -10.79
N SER A 87 1.59 -1.32 -11.51
CA SER A 87 0.37 -0.64 -11.05
C SER A 87 -0.87 -1.54 -11.16
N VAL A 88 -0.87 -2.49 -12.09
CA VAL A 88 -2.05 -3.30 -12.46
C VAL A 88 -2.01 -4.72 -11.87
N VAL A 89 -0.83 -5.32 -11.78
CA VAL A 89 -0.69 -6.75 -11.47
C VAL A 89 -0.09 -6.98 -10.08
N ASP A 90 -0.77 -7.79 -9.26
CA ASP A 90 -0.19 -8.35 -8.04
C ASP A 90 0.67 -9.59 -8.38
N PRO A 91 1.99 -9.57 -8.13
CA PRO A 91 2.87 -10.71 -8.36
C PRO A 91 2.42 -12.00 -7.68
N LYS A 92 1.78 -11.90 -6.50
CA LYS A 92 1.33 -13.09 -5.76
C LYS A 92 0.19 -13.84 -6.45
N VAL A 93 -0.61 -13.11 -7.24
CA VAL A 93 -1.71 -13.68 -8.02
C VAL A 93 -1.22 -14.15 -9.38
N ALA A 94 -0.29 -13.41 -10.00
CA ALA A 94 0.20 -13.71 -11.34
C ALA A 94 1.21 -14.87 -11.38
N LEU A 95 1.95 -15.09 -10.30
CA LEU A 95 2.97 -16.14 -10.22
C LEU A 95 2.37 -17.50 -9.78
N PRO A 96 2.88 -18.63 -10.32
CA PRO A 96 2.53 -19.96 -9.83
C PRO A 96 2.77 -20.13 -8.32
N LYS A 97 1.95 -20.96 -7.66
CA LYS A 97 2.13 -21.26 -6.23
C LYS A 97 3.54 -21.83 -6.00
N GLY A 98 4.32 -21.16 -5.15
CA GLY A 98 5.67 -21.57 -4.76
C GLY A 98 6.82 -20.88 -5.50
N THR A 99 6.55 -20.00 -6.48
CA THR A 99 7.58 -19.18 -7.10
C THR A 99 7.64 -17.79 -6.47
N GLU A 100 8.83 -17.34 -6.08
CA GLU A 100 9.04 -15.99 -5.55
C GLU A 100 9.18 -14.96 -6.68
N PHE A 101 8.70 -13.75 -6.44
CA PHE A 101 8.86 -12.64 -7.38
C PHE A 101 10.32 -12.15 -7.36
N THR A 102 10.97 -12.16 -8.53
CA THR A 102 12.34 -11.64 -8.67
C THR A 102 12.39 -10.41 -9.55
N ASP A 103 11.65 -10.39 -10.66
CA ASP A 103 11.63 -9.25 -11.59
C ASP A 103 10.34 -9.19 -12.42
N TRP A 104 9.96 -7.98 -12.84
CA TRP A 104 8.80 -7.72 -13.70
C TRP A 104 8.96 -8.33 -15.09
N ALA A 105 10.19 -8.58 -15.55
CA ALA A 105 10.46 -9.31 -16.80
C ALA A 105 9.88 -10.74 -16.80
N GLN A 106 9.67 -11.35 -15.63
CA GLN A 106 9.06 -12.69 -15.52
C GLN A 106 7.58 -12.71 -15.91
N LEU A 107 6.89 -11.58 -15.71
CA LEU A 107 5.47 -11.40 -16.03
C LEU A 107 5.24 -10.86 -17.43
N GLN A 108 6.29 -10.31 -18.07
CA GLN A 108 6.28 -10.01 -19.49
C GLN A 108 6.30 -11.35 -20.23
N CYS A 109 5.12 -11.93 -20.46
CA CYS A 109 5.01 -13.10 -21.31
C CYS A 109 5.66 -12.75 -22.65
N LYS A 110 6.79 -13.40 -22.93
CA LYS A 110 7.22 -13.69 -24.29
C LYS A 110 5.94 -14.11 -25.01
N GLN A 111 5.54 -13.35 -26.02
CA GLN A 111 4.44 -13.66 -26.91
C GLN A 111 4.83 -14.93 -27.69
N GLN A 112 4.97 -16.04 -26.98
CA GLN A 112 5.11 -17.34 -27.58
C GLN A 112 3.77 -17.56 -28.22
N ASN A 113 3.77 -17.54 -29.55
CA ASN A 113 2.80 -18.27 -30.34
C ASN A 113 2.61 -19.62 -29.66
N ILE A 114 1.59 -19.75 -28.82
CA ILE A 114 1.12 -21.03 -28.33
C ILE A 114 0.47 -21.65 -29.56
N SER A 115 1.31 -22.20 -30.45
CA SER A 115 0.86 -23.28 -31.30
C SER A 115 0.44 -24.38 -30.33
N PRO A 116 -0.78 -24.92 -30.45
CA PRO A 116 -1.23 -26.00 -29.59
C PRO A 116 -0.37 -27.22 -29.93
N THR A 117 0.72 -27.42 -29.19
CA THR A 117 1.40 -28.71 -29.15
C THR A 117 0.45 -29.66 -28.47
N ARG A 118 -0.35 -30.33 -29.31
CA ARG A 118 -1.17 -31.48 -29.00
C ARG A 118 -0.24 -32.56 -28.47
N ASN A 119 0.03 -32.53 -27.16
CA ASN A 119 0.66 -33.64 -26.47
C ASN A 119 -0.30 -34.81 -26.59
N ALA A 120 -0.03 -35.69 -27.56
CA ALA A 120 -0.74 -36.94 -27.73
C ALA A 120 -0.53 -37.78 -26.45
N THR A 121 -1.49 -37.69 -25.55
CA THR A 121 -1.51 -38.44 -24.30
C THR A 121 -1.74 -39.90 -24.67
N VAL A 122 -0.72 -40.74 -24.49
CA VAL A 122 -0.88 -42.19 -24.53
C VAL A 122 -1.92 -42.56 -23.46
N PRO A 123 -3.05 -43.19 -23.80
CA PRO A 123 -4.09 -43.49 -22.83
C PRO A 123 -3.58 -44.55 -21.84
N LEU A 124 -3.53 -44.22 -20.55
CA LEU A 124 -3.34 -45.20 -19.48
C LEU A 124 -4.54 -46.15 -19.49
N LYS A 125 -4.30 -47.36 -19.99
CA LYS A 125 -5.35 -48.33 -20.35
C LYS A 125 -6.08 -48.97 -19.17
N TYR A 126 -5.58 -48.83 -17.93
CA TYR A 126 -6.22 -49.43 -16.77
C TYR A 126 -5.88 -48.68 -15.47
N CYS A 127 -6.87 -48.52 -14.59
CA CYS A 127 -6.72 -47.91 -13.26
C CYS A 127 -6.84 -48.98 -12.18
N ASP A 128 -5.80 -49.17 -11.37
CA ASP A 128 -5.78 -50.15 -10.27
C ASP A 128 -6.82 -49.88 -9.18
N LEU A 129 -7.24 -48.62 -9.02
CA LEU A 129 -8.18 -48.22 -7.97
C LEU A 129 -9.61 -48.64 -8.30
N CYS A 130 -10.00 -48.54 -9.57
CA CYS A 130 -11.38 -48.75 -10.02
C CYS A 130 -11.55 -50.04 -10.83
N ARG A 131 -10.44 -50.70 -11.24
CA ARG A 131 -10.39 -51.80 -12.23
C ARG A 131 -11.16 -51.50 -13.52
N THR A 132 -11.20 -50.24 -13.93
CA THR A 132 -11.86 -49.79 -15.16
C THR A 132 -10.92 -48.94 -16.01
N THR A 133 -11.19 -48.87 -17.31
CA THR A 133 -10.47 -47.98 -18.23
C THR A 133 -11.06 -46.58 -18.12
N HIS A 134 -10.22 -45.57 -17.84
CA HIS A 134 -10.65 -44.17 -17.81
C HIS A 134 -10.17 -43.46 -19.08
N THR A 135 -11.10 -42.86 -19.81
CA THR A 135 -10.75 -41.89 -20.84
C THR A 135 -10.55 -40.54 -20.16
N PRO A 136 -9.43 -39.82 -20.40
CA PRO A 136 -9.27 -38.47 -19.88
C PRO A 136 -10.38 -37.60 -20.46
N ASN A 137 -11.23 -37.03 -19.60
CA ASN A 137 -12.23 -36.06 -20.02
C ASN A 137 -11.50 -34.78 -20.44
N GLN A 138 -11.32 -34.60 -21.75
CA GLN A 138 -10.69 -33.41 -22.32
C GLN A 138 -11.65 -32.22 -22.17
N ARG A 139 -11.66 -31.58 -20.99
CA ARG A 139 -12.24 -30.24 -20.85
C ARG A 139 -11.39 -29.28 -21.68
N ALA A 140 -12.05 -28.42 -22.45
CA ALA A 140 -11.37 -27.39 -23.22
C ALA A 140 -10.48 -26.54 -22.28
N PRO A 141 -9.27 -26.13 -22.73
CA PRO A 141 -8.43 -25.23 -21.95
C PRO A 141 -9.22 -23.95 -21.66
N ILE A 142 -9.36 -23.63 -20.37
CA ILE A 142 -10.02 -22.40 -19.91
C ILE A 142 -9.21 -21.24 -20.47
N ALA A 143 -9.86 -20.36 -21.23
CA ALA A 143 -9.20 -19.19 -21.80
C ALA A 143 -8.56 -18.37 -20.67
N PRO A 144 -7.34 -17.82 -20.86
CA PRO A 144 -6.77 -16.91 -19.89
C PRO A 144 -7.77 -15.77 -19.64
N LEU A 145 -7.97 -15.46 -18.35
CA LEU A 145 -8.99 -14.61 -17.72
C LEU A 145 -9.11 -13.15 -18.21
N ARG A 146 -8.67 -12.85 -19.44
CA ARG A 146 -8.59 -11.49 -19.93
C ARG A 146 -9.96 -10.90 -20.28
N PHE A 147 -10.97 -11.73 -20.58
CA PHE A 147 -12.33 -11.28 -20.93
C PHE A 147 -13.44 -12.31 -20.64
N MET A 148 -13.35 -13.09 -19.57
CA MET A 148 -14.48 -13.95 -19.18
C MET A 148 -15.52 -13.09 -18.47
N ASP A 149 -16.68 -12.93 -19.11
CA ASP A 149 -17.84 -12.27 -18.52
C ASP A 149 -18.27 -13.08 -17.28
N LEU A 150 -18.64 -12.40 -16.19
CA LEU A 150 -19.05 -13.04 -14.94
C LEU A 150 -20.22 -14.01 -15.18
N GLN A 151 -21.05 -13.73 -16.18
CA GLN A 151 -22.15 -14.60 -16.61
C GLN A 151 -21.66 -15.94 -17.18
N GLU A 152 -20.52 -15.95 -17.86
CA GLU A 152 -19.90 -17.14 -18.43
C GLU A 152 -19.32 -18.04 -17.33
N VAL A 153 -18.67 -17.44 -16.33
CA VAL A 153 -18.17 -18.14 -15.13
C VAL A 153 -19.32 -18.79 -14.35
N ASN A 154 -20.42 -18.06 -14.16
CA ASN A 154 -21.58 -18.58 -13.45
C ASN A 154 -22.20 -19.77 -14.20
N SER A 155 -22.31 -19.68 -15.53
CA SER A 155 -22.87 -20.76 -16.35
C SER A 155 -22.03 -22.02 -16.34
N ALA A 156 -20.69 -21.91 -16.22
CA ALA A 156 -19.77 -23.04 -16.18
C ALA A 156 -19.67 -23.71 -14.79
N TYR A 157 -20.12 -23.02 -13.74
CA TYR A 157 -20.09 -23.56 -12.37
C TYR A 157 -21.40 -24.23 -11.97
N TYR A 158 -22.52 -23.78 -12.52
CA TYR A 158 -23.85 -24.26 -12.17
C TYR A 158 -24.50 -25.21 -13.20
N ASN A 159 -23.82 -25.49 -14.32
CA ASN A 159 -24.17 -26.55 -15.28
C ASN A 159 -23.08 -27.62 -15.35
#